data_AF-A0A2G9SBQ0-F1
#
_entry.id   AF-A0A2G9SBQ0-F1
#
_cell.length_a   1.000
_cell.length_b   1.000
_cell.length_c   1.000
_cell.angle_alpha   90.00
_cell.angle_beta   90.00
_cell.angle_gamma   90.00
#
_symmetry.space_group_name_H-M   'P 1'
#
loop_
_entity.id
_entity.type
_entity.pdbx_description
1 polymer ?
#
loop_
_entity_poly.entity_id
_entity_poly.type
_entity_poly.pdbx_seq_one_letter_code
_entity_poly.pdbx_strand_id
1 'polypeptide(L)'
;MVAAFKQTTAAAEEPPSSTEEDSHMTESDSEAETEIDDLQYQKIDVNRTPCVVHTLQLVVHMVHNEASVKKILDKARSIVNLFCKSSITTQKLWEHCGLILLNNCLTCWSSTFNMIARLLKLKESVCQIANNMGWDSLLPSEWQKAHIIA
;
A
#
# COMPACT_ATOMS: atom_id res chain seq x y z
N MET A 1 15.91 -12.68 41.85
CA MET A 1 17.12 -13.25 41.22
C MET A 1 18.01 -12.07 40.83
N VAL A 2 19.24 -12.05 41.35
CA VAL A 2 20.23 -10.96 41.23
C VAL A 2 21.40 -11.45 40.36
N ALA A 3 22.10 -10.47 39.76
CA ALA A 3 23.39 -10.50 39.05
C ALA A 3 23.30 -10.80 37.54
N ALA A 4 23.76 -9.95 36.60
CA ALA A 4 24.90 -9.02 36.47
C ALA A 4 26.24 -9.67 36.06
N PHE A 5 26.61 -9.36 34.80
CA PHE A 5 27.91 -8.91 34.25
C PHE A 5 29.21 -9.78 34.30
N LYS A 6 29.65 -10.09 33.06
CA LYS A 6 30.99 -10.13 32.42
C LYS A 6 32.24 -10.68 33.14
N GLN A 7 33.04 -11.38 32.32
CA GLN A 7 34.51 -11.43 32.34
C GLN A 7 35.01 -11.16 30.90
N THR A 8 36.23 -10.71 30.58
CA THR A 8 37.26 -9.85 31.20
C THR A 8 38.41 -9.81 30.17
N THR A 9 38.79 -8.59 29.79
CA THR A 9 40.12 -8.05 29.35
C THR A 9 41.16 -8.88 28.61
N ALA A 10 41.76 -8.25 27.58
CA ALA A 10 43.16 -7.79 27.50
C ALA A 10 43.44 -7.35 26.04
N ALA A 11 44.18 -6.31 25.69
CA ALA A 11 44.87 -5.24 26.41
C ALA A 11 45.36 -4.20 25.36
N ALA A 12 45.65 -2.98 25.84
CA ALA A 12 46.77 -2.12 25.42
C ALA A 12 46.65 -1.34 24.07
N GLU A 13 46.84 -0.01 23.95
CA GLU A 13 47.24 1.08 24.87
C GLU A 13 46.65 2.44 24.42
N GLU A 14 46.44 3.36 25.38
CA GLU A 14 46.24 4.82 25.22
C GLU A 14 47.54 5.57 25.63
N PRO A 15 47.54 6.90 25.91
CA PRO A 15 47.44 8.12 25.08
C PRO A 15 48.72 9.00 25.29
N PRO A 16 48.78 10.33 25.00
CA PRO A 16 48.18 11.40 25.85
C PRO A 16 47.58 12.59 25.03
N SER A 17 46.48 13.22 25.45
CA SER A 17 46.38 14.44 26.29
C SER A 17 47.24 15.66 25.86
N SER A 18 46.60 16.74 25.37
CA SER A 18 46.66 18.11 25.95
C SER A 18 46.24 19.23 24.94
N THR A 19 45.11 19.88 25.26
CA THR A 19 44.89 21.34 25.41
C THR A 19 45.30 22.41 24.35
N GLU A 20 44.34 23.36 24.18
CA GLU A 20 44.45 24.82 23.93
C GLU A 20 44.06 25.35 22.53
N GLU A 21 43.31 26.46 22.59
CA GLU A 21 42.71 27.26 21.53
C GLU A 21 43.78 28.06 20.76
N ASP A 22 43.65 28.23 19.44
CA ASP A 22 43.99 29.51 18.80
C ASP A 22 43.28 29.70 17.45
N SER A 23 42.99 30.97 17.24
CA SER A 23 42.24 31.67 16.23
C SER A 23 42.85 31.72 14.82
N HIS A 24 42.03 32.24 13.91
CA HIS A 24 42.39 33.15 12.81
C HIS A 24 42.14 32.62 11.38
N MET A 25 41.10 33.20 10.76
CA MET A 25 40.81 33.15 9.33
C MET A 25 41.91 33.84 8.52
N THR A 26 42.46 33.19 7.50
CA THR A 26 43.09 33.89 6.37
C THR A 26 42.87 33.09 5.09
N GLU A 27 42.33 33.79 4.10
CA GLU A 27 42.06 33.33 2.74
C GLU A 27 43.33 32.92 2.01
N SER A 28 43.21 31.94 1.11
CA SER A 28 44.20 31.68 0.08
C SER A 28 43.49 31.29 -1.21
N ASP A 29 43.46 32.26 -2.11
CA ASP A 29 42.96 32.21 -3.48
C ASP A 29 43.95 31.42 -4.34
N SER A 30 43.47 30.41 -5.06
CA SER A 30 44.27 29.64 -6.01
C SER A 30 43.35 28.96 -7.01
N GLU A 31 43.08 29.66 -8.10
CA GLU A 31 42.45 29.19 -9.32
C GLU A 31 43.18 27.93 -9.85
N ALA A 32 42.51 26.80 -9.74
CA ALA A 32 42.75 25.65 -10.61
C ALA A 32 41.41 25.31 -11.23
N GLU A 33 41.15 25.93 -12.39
CA GLU A 33 40.15 25.54 -13.36
C GLU A 33 40.38 24.06 -13.69
N THR A 34 39.75 23.16 -12.94
CA THR A 34 39.52 21.81 -13.45
C THR A 34 38.46 21.96 -14.52
N GLU A 35 38.89 22.09 -15.77
CA GLU A 35 38.10 21.74 -16.95
C GLU A 35 37.66 20.27 -16.74
N ILE A 36 36.56 20.09 -16.00
CA ILE A 36 35.82 18.84 -15.99
C ILE A 36 35.19 18.80 -17.36
N ASP A 37 35.92 18.17 -18.28
CA ASP A 37 35.50 17.52 -19.51
C ASP A 37 33.97 17.43 -19.61
N ASP A 38 33.38 18.54 -20.07
CA ASP A 38 31.95 18.71 -20.32
C ASP A 38 31.60 18.02 -21.65
N LEU A 39 32.25 16.88 -21.91
CA LEU A 39 31.89 15.93 -22.94
C LEU A 39 30.56 15.34 -22.54
N GLN A 40 29.51 16.08 -22.93
CA GLN A 40 28.33 15.52 -23.52
C GLN A 40 27.92 14.21 -22.83
N TYR A 41 27.32 14.33 -21.65
CA TYR A 41 26.05 13.65 -21.50
C TYR A 41 25.11 14.28 -22.53
N GLN A 42 25.33 13.91 -23.80
CA GLN A 42 24.39 14.08 -24.88
C GLN A 42 23.14 13.47 -24.29
N LYS A 43 22.18 14.33 -23.93
CA LYS A 43 20.91 13.96 -23.37
C LYS A 43 20.30 13.02 -24.38
N ILE A 44 20.56 11.72 -24.21
CA ILE A 44 19.94 10.69 -25.03
C ILE A 44 18.48 10.90 -24.69
N ASP A 45 17.75 11.48 -25.64
CA ASP A 45 16.31 11.60 -25.54
C ASP A 45 15.77 10.19 -25.71
N VAL A 46 15.91 9.40 -24.65
CA VAL A 46 15.32 8.09 -24.52
C VAL A 46 13.83 8.35 -24.45
N ASN A 47 13.20 8.35 -25.63
CA ASN A 47 11.77 8.33 -25.78
C ASN A 47 11.24 7.10 -25.01
N ARG A 48 10.89 7.30 -23.74
CA ARG A 48 10.35 6.24 -22.90
C ARG A 48 9.00 5.82 -23.48
N THR A 49 8.94 4.60 -23.99
CA THR A 49 7.65 4.01 -24.38
C THR A 49 6.77 3.88 -23.14
N PRO A 50 5.54 4.41 -23.15
CA PRO A 50 4.63 4.28 -22.03
C PRO A 50 4.27 2.80 -21.81
N CYS A 51 4.21 2.38 -20.56
CA CYS A 51 3.78 1.03 -20.21
C CYS A 51 2.27 0.90 -20.38
N VAL A 52 1.83 0.02 -21.28
CA VAL A 52 0.40 -0.23 -21.56
C VAL A 52 -0.37 -0.63 -20.30
N VAL A 53 0.23 -1.46 -19.44
CA VAL A 53 -0.39 -1.87 -18.16
C VAL A 53 -0.59 -0.66 -17.24
N HIS A 54 0.39 0.25 -17.20
CA HIS A 54 0.25 1.49 -16.43
C HIS A 54 -0.85 2.38 -17.00
N THR A 55 -0.94 2.53 -18.33
CA THR A 55 -2.03 3.27 -18.98
C THR A 55 -3.40 2.67 -18.67
N LEU A 56 -3.56 1.35 -18.72
CA LEU A 56 -4.80 0.67 -18.34
C LEU A 56 -5.12 0.88 -16.86
N GLN A 57 -4.11 0.81 -15.98
CA GLN A 57 -4.28 1.09 -14.56
C GLN A 57 -4.78 2.52 -14.31
N LEU A 58 -4.28 3.51 -15.07
CA LEU A 58 -4.77 4.90 -14.99
C LEU A 58 -6.26 4.98 -15.39
N VAL A 59 -6.67 4.29 -16.46
CA VAL A 59 -8.08 4.24 -16.88
C VAL A 59 -8.96 3.61 -15.78
N VAL A 60 -8.55 2.48 -15.22
CA VAL A 60 -9.26 1.82 -14.11
C VAL A 60 -9.36 2.77 -12.91
N HIS A 61 -8.29 3.48 -12.58
CA HIS A 61 -8.27 4.44 -11.50
C HIS A 61 -9.26 5.60 -11.75
N MET A 62 -9.32 6.12 -12.99
CA MET A 62 -10.30 7.15 -13.36
C MET A 62 -11.73 6.66 -13.17
N VAL A 63 -12.05 5.44 -13.63
CA VAL A 63 -13.39 4.83 -13.48
C VAL A 63 -13.74 4.61 -12.00
N HIS A 64 -12.80 4.11 -11.20
CA HIS A 64 -13.02 3.90 -9.77
C HIS A 64 -13.27 5.19 -8.98
N ASN A 65 -12.79 6.34 -9.48
CA ASN A 65 -12.99 7.65 -8.87
C ASN A 65 -14.25 8.37 -9.36
N GLU A 66 -14.93 7.86 -10.39
CA GLU A 66 -16.24 8.38 -10.79
C GLU A 66 -17.21 8.26 -9.61
N ALA A 67 -17.96 9.32 -9.32
CA ALA A 67 -18.72 9.46 -8.08
C ALA A 67 -19.71 8.32 -7.85
N SER A 68 -20.41 7.88 -8.89
CA SER A 68 -21.40 6.80 -8.81
C SER A 68 -20.75 5.44 -8.56
N VAL A 69 -19.65 5.13 -9.26
CA VAL A 69 -18.86 3.89 -9.08
C VAL A 69 -18.22 3.87 -7.70
N LYS A 70 -17.57 4.98 -7.31
CA LYS A 70 -16.91 5.12 -6.02
C LYS A 70 -17.87 4.86 -4.86
N LYS A 71 -19.10 5.41 -4.93
CA LYS A 71 -20.13 5.19 -3.89
C LYS A 71 -20.48 3.71 -3.72
N ILE A 72 -20.60 2.98 -4.83
CA ILE A 72 -20.91 1.54 -4.80
C ILE A 72 -19.72 0.76 -4.24
N LEU A 73 -18.50 1.06 -4.70
CA LEU A 73 -17.29 0.43 -4.19
C LEU A 73 -17.09 0.67 -2.70
N ASP A 74 -17.36 1.88 -2.20
CA ASP A 74 -17.26 2.22 -0.78
C ASP A 74 -18.26 1.41 0.06
N LYS A 75 -19.51 1.27 -0.41
CA LYS A 75 -20.51 0.42 0.24
C LYS A 75 -20.12 -1.06 0.24
N ALA A 76 -19.67 -1.58 -0.91
CA ALA A 76 -19.22 -2.96 -1.04
C ALA A 76 -18.04 -3.26 -0.10
N ARG A 77 -17.05 -2.35 -0.02
CA ARG A 77 -15.95 -2.44 0.95
C ARG A 77 -16.45 -2.44 2.39
N SER A 78 -17.42 -1.60 2.71
CA SER A 78 -17.99 -1.56 4.07
C SER A 78 -18.59 -2.91 4.47
N ILE A 79 -19.38 -3.52 3.59
CA ILE A 79 -19.98 -4.85 3.81
C ILE A 79 -18.88 -5.90 3.97
N VAL A 80 -17.91 -5.94 3.05
CA VAL A 80 -16.80 -6.90 3.11
C VAL A 80 -16.02 -6.75 4.42
N ASN A 81 -15.68 -5.52 4.81
CA ASN A 81 -14.99 -5.24 6.06
C ASN A 81 -15.79 -5.68 7.28
N LEU A 82 -17.11 -5.50 7.27
CA LEU A 82 -17.98 -5.92 8.38
C LEU A 82 -17.98 -7.44 8.54
N PHE A 83 -18.04 -8.18 7.44
CA PHE A 83 -17.94 -9.63 7.43
C PHE A 83 -16.55 -10.11 7.88
N CYS A 84 -15.48 -9.57 7.29
CA CYS A 84 -14.11 -9.98 7.60
C CYS A 84 -13.67 -9.64 9.04
N LYS A 85 -14.28 -8.63 9.68
CA LYS A 85 -14.02 -8.28 11.09
C LYS A 85 -14.67 -9.25 12.07
N SER A 86 -15.74 -9.94 11.69
CA SER A 86 -16.46 -10.86 12.56
C SER A 86 -16.13 -12.31 12.22
N SER A 87 -15.49 -13.00 13.16
CA SER A 87 -15.20 -14.43 13.04
C SER A 87 -16.49 -15.24 12.90
N ILE A 88 -17.56 -14.83 13.58
CA ILE A 88 -18.88 -15.49 13.53
C ILE A 88 -19.48 -15.42 12.13
N THR A 89 -19.48 -14.26 11.48
CA THR A 89 -20.06 -14.15 10.12
C THR A 89 -19.17 -14.78 9.08
N THR A 90 -17.85 -14.69 9.23
CA THR A 90 -16.90 -15.39 8.37
C THR A 90 -17.09 -16.90 8.45
N GLN A 91 -17.27 -17.44 9.66
CA GLN A 91 -17.55 -18.86 9.87
C GLN A 91 -18.89 -19.26 9.26
N LYS A 92 -19.98 -18.51 9.51
CA LYS A 92 -21.29 -18.79 8.91
C LYS A 92 -21.23 -18.78 7.37
N LEU A 93 -20.50 -17.83 6.79
CA LEU A 93 -20.35 -17.75 5.34
C LEU A 93 -19.57 -18.96 4.78
N TRP A 94 -18.54 -19.40 5.51
CA TRP A 94 -17.81 -20.63 5.19
C TRP A 94 -18.70 -21.88 5.28
N GLU A 95 -19.52 -22.01 6.33
CA GLU A 95 -20.44 -23.14 6.49
C GLU A 95 -21.51 -23.20 5.39
N HIS A 96 -22.00 -22.04 4.94
CA HIS A 96 -23.01 -21.97 3.86
C HIS A 96 -22.44 -22.23 2.46
N CYS A 97 -21.21 -21.78 2.16
CA CYS A 97 -20.69 -21.73 0.79
C CYS A 97 -19.30 -22.33 0.58
N GLY A 98 -18.57 -22.68 1.63
CA GLY A 98 -17.17 -23.11 1.58
C GLY A 98 -16.21 -22.02 1.11
N LEU A 99 -16.62 -20.74 1.13
CA LEU A 99 -15.85 -19.62 0.61
C LEU A 99 -15.92 -18.43 1.56
N ILE A 100 -14.82 -17.70 1.67
CA ILE A 100 -14.74 -16.41 2.38
C ILE A 100 -14.73 -15.23 1.40
N LEU A 101 -15.11 -14.06 1.90
CA LEU A 101 -14.93 -12.78 1.20
C LEU A 101 -13.45 -12.39 1.14
N LEU A 102 -13.08 -11.68 0.09
CA LEU A 102 -11.72 -11.18 -0.11
C LEU A 102 -11.65 -9.71 0.30
N ASN A 103 -10.65 -9.36 1.10
CA ASN A 103 -10.45 -7.98 1.51
C ASN A 103 -9.88 -7.13 0.34
N ASN A 104 -10.14 -5.83 0.38
CA ASN A 104 -9.58 -4.89 -0.60
C ASN A 104 -8.17 -4.42 -0.20
N CYS A 105 -7.25 -4.45 -1.15
CA CYS A 105 -5.92 -3.85 -1.03
C CYS A 105 -5.83 -2.65 -1.99
N LEU A 106 -5.80 -1.43 -1.45
CA LEU A 106 -5.85 -0.19 -2.25
C LEU A 106 -4.62 0.01 -3.15
N THR A 107 -3.49 -0.62 -2.82
CA THR A 107 -2.25 -0.54 -3.61
C THR A 107 -2.17 -1.61 -4.70
N CYS A 108 -3.08 -2.59 -4.71
CA CYS A 108 -3.15 -3.63 -5.72
C CYS A 108 -4.36 -3.41 -6.64
N TRP A 109 -4.11 -2.97 -7.87
CA TRP A 109 -5.15 -2.54 -8.82
C TRP A 109 -6.21 -3.62 -9.13
N SER A 110 -5.85 -4.91 -9.07
CA SER A 110 -6.78 -6.02 -9.29
C SER A 110 -7.56 -6.44 -8.05
N SER A 111 -7.15 -5.99 -6.85
CA SER A 111 -7.77 -6.43 -5.59
C SER A 111 -9.23 -5.98 -5.47
N THR A 112 -9.54 -4.76 -5.94
CA THR A 112 -10.92 -4.27 -5.94
C THR A 112 -11.82 -5.10 -6.84
N PHE A 113 -11.36 -5.45 -8.05
CA PHE A 113 -12.09 -6.34 -8.95
C PHE A 113 -12.34 -7.71 -8.31
N ASN A 114 -11.29 -8.33 -7.76
CA ASN A 114 -11.39 -9.65 -7.11
C ASN A 114 -12.35 -9.64 -5.90
N MET A 115 -12.33 -8.56 -5.10
CA MET A 115 -13.28 -8.37 -3.99
C MET A 115 -14.73 -8.31 -4.51
N ILE A 116 -15.01 -7.48 -5.52
CA ILE A 116 -16.37 -7.33 -6.07
C ILE A 116 -16.83 -8.64 -6.72
N ALA A 117 -16.00 -9.26 -7.56
CA ALA A 117 -16.33 -10.54 -8.19
C ALA A 117 -16.66 -11.63 -7.16
N ARG A 118 -15.88 -11.70 -6.06
CA ARG A 118 -16.14 -12.63 -4.96
C ARG A 118 -17.44 -12.29 -4.23
N LEU A 119 -17.68 -11.01 -3.96
CA LEU A 119 -18.89 -10.55 -3.29
C LEU A 119 -20.14 -10.87 -4.13
N LEU A 120 -20.09 -10.67 -5.45
CA LEU A 120 -21.16 -11.03 -6.38
C LEU A 120 -21.43 -12.55 -6.38
N LYS A 121 -20.37 -13.37 -6.40
CA LYS A 121 -20.51 -14.83 -6.32
C LYS A 121 -21.18 -15.29 -5.03
N LEU A 122 -20.99 -14.56 -3.93
CA LEU A 122 -21.55 -14.90 -2.61
C LEU A 122 -22.79 -14.07 -2.26
N LYS A 123 -23.38 -13.36 -3.23
CA LYS A 123 -24.48 -12.40 -3.03
C LYS A 123 -25.61 -12.97 -2.18
N GLU A 124 -26.12 -14.15 -2.52
CA GLU A 124 -27.29 -14.74 -1.84
C GLU A 124 -27.00 -14.99 -0.36
N SER A 125 -25.87 -15.62 -0.06
CA SER A 125 -25.49 -15.99 1.30
C SER A 125 -25.07 -14.78 2.14
N VAL A 126 -24.40 -13.80 1.52
CA VAL A 126 -24.09 -12.52 2.18
C VAL A 126 -25.38 -11.78 2.53
N CYS A 127 -26.36 -11.69 1.62
CA CYS A 127 -27.65 -11.07 1.89
C CYS A 127 -28.42 -11.81 2.99
N GLN A 128 -28.44 -13.15 2.96
CA GLN A 128 -29.11 -13.95 3.99
C GLN A 128 -28.50 -13.72 5.37
N ILE A 129 -27.16 -13.77 5.49
CA ILE A 129 -26.47 -13.55 6.75
C ILE A 129 -26.65 -12.10 7.22
N ALA A 130 -26.54 -11.11 6.33
CA ALA A 130 -26.77 -9.71 6.67
C ALA A 130 -28.18 -9.48 7.23
N ASN A 131 -29.21 -10.03 6.58
CA ASN A 131 -30.59 -9.95 7.05
C ASN A 131 -30.77 -10.58 8.43
N ASN A 132 -30.17 -11.75 8.68
CA ASN A 132 -30.23 -12.41 9.98
C ASN A 132 -29.53 -11.61 11.09
N MET A 133 -28.54 -10.78 10.74
CA MET A 133 -27.79 -9.93 11.67
C MET A 133 -28.38 -8.51 11.77
N GLY A 134 -29.45 -8.19 11.02
CA GLY A 134 -30.03 -6.86 10.95
C GLY A 134 -29.11 -5.82 10.29
N TRP A 135 -28.23 -6.25 9.39
CA TRP A 135 -27.30 -5.38 8.68
C TRP A 135 -27.82 -4.99 7.30
N ASP A 136 -27.50 -3.77 6.89
CA ASP A 136 -27.79 -3.29 5.54
C ASP A 136 -26.94 -4.04 4.50
N SER A 137 -27.57 -4.41 3.40
CA SER A 137 -26.93 -4.93 2.18
C SER A 137 -27.01 -3.90 1.06
N LEU A 138 -26.36 -4.17 -0.08
CA LEU A 138 -26.53 -3.36 -1.28
C LEU A 138 -27.98 -3.43 -1.77
N LEU A 139 -28.48 -2.30 -2.28
CA LEU A 139 -29.79 -2.25 -2.93
C LEU A 139 -29.79 -3.08 -4.23
N PRO A 140 -30.95 -3.54 -4.72
CA PRO A 140 -31.03 -4.28 -5.98
C PRO A 140 -30.37 -3.57 -7.17
N SER A 141 -30.54 -2.25 -7.27
CA SER A 141 -29.91 -1.42 -8.31
C SER A 141 -28.40 -1.28 -8.13
N GLU A 142 -27.91 -1.33 -6.89
CA GLU A 142 -26.48 -1.29 -6.59
C GLU A 142 -25.80 -2.62 -6.91
N TRP A 143 -26.48 -3.75 -6.66
CA TRP A 143 -26.05 -5.07 -7.11
C TRP A 143 -25.94 -5.15 -8.63
N GLN A 144 -26.91 -4.60 -9.36
CA GLN A 144 -26.86 -4.53 -10.83
C GLN A 144 -25.66 -3.71 -11.32
N LYS A 145 -25.39 -2.58 -10.69
CA LYS A 145 -24.20 -1.77 -11.05
C LYS A 145 -22.89 -2.44 -10.66
N ALA A 146 -22.86 -3.19 -9.56
CA ALA A 146 -21.68 -3.97 -9.17
C ALA A 146 -21.33 -5.04 -10.22
N HIS A 147 -22.32 -5.67 -10.87
CA HIS A 147 -22.11 -6.59 -12.01
C HIS A 147 -21.53 -5.92 -13.27
N ILE A 148 -21.63 -4.59 -13.40
CA ILE A 148 -21.02 -3.86 -14.51
C ILE A 148 -19.54 -3.57 -14.20
N ILE A 149 -19.21 -3.42 -12.92
CA ILE A 149 -17.86 -3.12 -12.45
C ILE A 149 -16.95 -4.37 -12.51
N ALA A 150 -17.51 -5.57 -12.32
CA ALA A 150 -16.78 -6.84 -12.31
C ALA A 150 -17.51 -7.96 -13.04
#